data_AF-H3G5Q0-F1
#
_entry.id   AF-H3G5Q0-F1
#
_cell.length_a   1.000
_cell.length_b   1.000
_cell.length_c   1.000
_cell.angle_alpha   90.00
_cell.angle_beta   90.00
_cell.angle_gamma   90.00
#
_symmetry.space_group_name_H-M   'P 1'
#
loop_
_entity.id
_entity.type
_entity.pdbx_description
1 polymer ?
#
loop_
_entity_poly.entity_id
_entity_poly.type
_entity_poly.pdbx_seq_one_letter_code
_entity_poly.pdbx_strand_id
1 'polypeptide(L)' 'YHVERILKRRGRIGHYQYLVKWRGYPEDQNTWESGSRLSEDCADLVDAYERS' A
#
# COMPACT_ATOMS: atom_id res chain seq x y z
N TYR A 1 3.29 8.83 -9.62
CA TYR A 1 1.94 8.59 -9.08
C TYR A 1 1.93 8.98 -7.60
N HIS A 2 0.84 9.54 -7.08
CA HIS A 2 0.74 9.90 -5.65
C HIS A 2 -0.11 8.86 -4.91
N VAL A 3 0.48 8.24 -3.89
CA VAL A 3 -0.22 7.31 -3.00
C VAL A 3 -1.14 8.12 -2.08
N GLU A 4 -2.42 7.75 -2.02
CA GLU A 4 -3.42 8.40 -1.16
C GLU A 4 -3.54 7.68 0.19
N ARG A 5 -3.70 6.35 0.16
CA ARG A 5 -3.81 5.50 1.36
C ARG A 5 -3.64 4.03 1.04
N ILE A 6 -3.28 3.25 2.05
CA ILE A 6 -3.33 1.79 1.98
C ILE A 6 -4.74 1.33 2.38
N LEU A 7 -5.33 0.46 1.57
CA LEU A 7 -6.69 -0.05 1.78
C LEU A 7 -6.72 -1.45 2.38
N LYS A 8 -5.83 -2.31 1.92
CA LYS A 8 -5.80 -3.73 2.30
C LYS A 8 -4.37 -4.24 2.32
N ARG A 9 -4.15 -5.29 3.08
CA ARG A 9 -2.94 -6.10 3.07
C ARG A 9 -3.29 -7.54 2.74
N ARG A 10 -2.50 -8.19 1.90
CA ARG A 10 -2.58 -9.63 1.63
C ARG A 10 -1.18 -10.22 1.57
N GLY A 11 -1.06 -11.53 1.71
CA GLY A 11 0.21 -12.24 1.59
C GLY A 11 0.59 -13.00 2.85
N ARG A 12 1.80 -13.53 2.84
CA ARG A 12 2.36 -14.31 3.95
C ARG A 12 3.46 -13.50 4.65
N ILE A 13 3.82 -13.91 5.86
CA ILE A 13 4.98 -13.38 6.58
C ILE A 13 6.19 -13.28 5.63
N GLY A 14 6.77 -12.08 5.53
CA GLY A 14 7.91 -11.78 4.65
C GLY A 14 7.55 -11.40 3.20
N HIS A 15 6.33 -11.66 2.74
CA HIS A 15 5.87 -11.33 1.39
C HIS A 15 4.47 -10.69 1.42
N TYR A 16 4.35 -9.58 2.14
CA TYR A 16 3.13 -8.80 2.14
C TYR A 16 3.01 -7.95 0.88
N GLN A 17 1.80 -7.85 0.38
CA GLN A 17 1.38 -6.92 -0.66
C GLN A 17 0.30 -6.03 -0.06
N TYR A 18 0.30 -4.77 -0.45
CA TYR A 18 -0.67 -3.80 0.00
C TYR A 18 -1.43 -3.21 -1.19
N LEU A 19 -2.74 -3.09 -1.04
CA LEU A 19 -3.60 -2.46 -2.01
C LEU A 19 -3.52 -0.96 -1.82
N VAL A 20 -2.97 -0.28 -2.81
CA VAL A 20 -2.74 1.15 -2.79
C VAL A 20 -3.89 1.88 -3.46
N LYS A 21 -4.45 2.87 -2.77
CA LYS A 21 -5.31 3.87 -3.37
C LYS A 21 -4.46 4.98 -3.97
N TRP A 22 -4.59 5.19 -5.28
CA TRP A 22 -3.89 6.27 -5.98
C TRP A 22 -4.73 7.55 -5.96
N ARG A 23 -4.07 8.69 -5.66
CA ARG A 23 -4.71 9.99 -5.59
C ARG A 23 -5.13 10.45 -6.98
N GLY A 24 -6.39 10.85 -7.12
CA GLY A 24 -6.94 11.30 -8.41
C GLY A 24 -7.32 10.18 -9.38
N TYR A 25 -7.14 8.91 -8.99
CA TYR A 25 -7.61 7.75 -9.74
C TYR A 25 -8.78 7.08 -9.03
N PRO A 26 -9.73 6.47 -9.78
CA PRO A 26 -10.82 5.70 -9.20
C PRO A 26 -10.29 4.45 -8.48
N GLU A 27 -11.09 3.92 -7.57
CA GLU A 27 -10.73 2.74 -6.77
C GLU A 27 -10.53 1.46 -7.60
N ASP A 28 -11.10 1.40 -8.79
CA ASP A 28 -10.90 0.31 -9.75
C ASP A 28 -9.45 0.24 -10.28
N GLN A 29 -8.71 1.36 -10.20
CA GLN A 29 -7.30 1.43 -10.58
C GLN A 29 -6.35 1.16 -9.40
N ASN A 30 -6.87 0.75 -8.24
CA ASN A 30 -6.01 0.38 -7.13
C ASN A 30 -5.17 -0.85 -7.48
N THR A 31 -3.86 -0.75 -7.26
CA THR A 31 -2.92 -1.83 -7.56
C THR A 31 -2.36 -2.44 -6.28
N TRP A 32 -1.98 -3.72 -6.37
CA TRP A 32 -1.28 -4.40 -5.29
C TRP A 32 0.21 -4.20 -5.45
N GLU A 33 0.77 -3.38 -4.57
CA GLU A 33 2.21 -3.11 -4.54
C GLU A 33 2.88 -3.97 -3.47
N SER A 34 4.14 -4.35 -3.73
CA SER A 34 4.94 -5.11 -2.77
C SER A 34 5.20 -4.29 -1.51
N GLY A 35 5.04 -4.89 -0.34
CA GLY A 35 5.29 -4.24 0.94
C GLY A 35 6.71 -3.71 1.08
N SER A 36 7.71 -4.42 0.53
CA SER A 36 9.08 -3.92 0.46
C SER A 36 9.19 -2.62 -0.34
N ARG A 37 8.61 -2.59 -1.55
CA ARG A 37 8.62 -1.41 -2.42
C ARG A 37 7.89 -0.24 -1.77
N LEU A 38 6.74 -0.50 -1.14
CA LEU A 38 6.00 0.53 -0.42
C LEU A 38 6.69 1.01 0.83
N SER A 39 7.42 0.15 1.54
CA SER A 39 8.24 0.59 2.66
C SER A 39 9.41 1.46 2.21
N GLU A 40 9.90 1.30 0.97
CA GLU A 40 10.92 2.18 0.40
C GLU A 40 10.34 3.51 -0.11
N ASP A 41 9.23 3.46 -0.86
CA ASP A 41 8.61 4.64 -1.47
C ASP A 41 7.76 5.47 -0.48
N CYS A 42 7.09 4.81 0.48
CA CYS A 42 6.05 5.38 1.34
C CYS A 42 5.97 4.66 2.71
N ALA A 43 7.11 4.55 3.40
CA ALA A 43 7.21 3.92 4.73
C ALA A 43 6.12 4.38 5.70
N ASP A 44 5.86 5.69 5.76
CA ASP A 44 4.88 6.30 6.68
C ASP A 44 3.47 5.72 6.51
N LEU A 45 3.07 5.40 5.28
CA LEU A 45 1.74 4.85 5.00
C LEU A 45 1.63 3.38 5.38
N VAL A 46 2.71 2.61 5.20
CA VAL A 46 2.78 1.22 5.64
C VAL A 46 2.78 1.17 7.17
N ASP A 47 3.61 1.97 7.81
CA ASP A 47 3.68 2.09 9.27
C ASP A 47 2.34 2.51 9.87
N ALA A 48 1.68 3.53 9.30
CA ALA A 48 0.38 3.98 9.76
C ALA A 48 -0.69 2.87 9.65
N TYR A 49 -0.62 2.05 8.60
CA TYR A 49 -1.53 0.91 8.42
C TYR A 49 -1.20 -0.24 9.38
N GLU A 50 0.07 -0.54 9.65
CA GLU A 50 0.47 -1.60 10.58
C GLU A 50 0.29 -1.23 12.05
N ARG A 51 0.26 0.07 12.38
CA ARG A 51 0.00 0.59 13.74
C ARG A 51 -1.50 0.73 14.07
N SER A 52 -2.40 0.48 13.13
CA SER A 52 -3.86 0.60 13.29
C SER A 52 -4.56 -0.72 13.59
#